data_AF-A0Z1L9-F1
#
_entry.id   AF-A0Z1L9-F1
#
_cell.length_a   1.000
_cell.length_b   1.000
_cell.length_c   1.000
_cell.angle_alpha   90.00
_cell.angle_beta   90.00
_cell.angle_gamma   90.00
#
_symmetry.space_group_name_H-M   'P 1'
#
loop_
_entity.id
_entity.type
_entity.pdbx_description
1 polymer ?
#
loop_
_entity_poly.entity_id
_entity_poly.type
_entity_poly.pdbx_seq_one_letter_code
_entity_poly.pdbx_strand_id
1 'polypeptide(L)'
;MASRNQFEVFGVDVRDYGKLWLVAWRDFLFGDDSPVRSALDSQVTLKHSDGTSACYQASARVEGGSASSKAYAIPDELVLSRSLSLPSIAEADLEAALHLEISACSPFSADDTASGWRITRGADKRMLTVDLAIASRTAVMGFLGEHFNLSDPNDPEVWAETGSHWIRLRGFGEGAREADYRRRIIRSGALLAVCMGVFLLMAGLSVIISGRELAALAALRDEASVEARGAIASRDQLAATNAAISELNKLSLLLPNPQPEIHRLTQLLPDSAYVTQFTQEGRSIRLRGRGTDAASLQQAMTKEPAFKQVTAPQAISRVGNTGLEQFFLDIQLKALP
;
A
#
# COMPACT_ATOMS: atom_id res chain seq x y z
N MET A 1 -28.47 0.68 38.02
CA MET A 1 -27.31 1.02 37.18
C MET A 1 -26.71 -0.29 36.68
N ALA A 2 -27.05 -0.70 35.46
CA ALA A 2 -26.47 -1.90 34.85
C ALA A 2 -25.11 -1.53 34.26
N SER A 3 -24.06 -2.22 34.72
CA SER A 3 -22.71 -2.09 34.18
C SER A 3 -22.73 -2.50 32.71
N ARG A 4 -22.68 -1.51 31.81
CA ARG A 4 -22.56 -1.72 30.37
C ARG A 4 -21.22 -2.43 30.13
N ASN A 5 -21.29 -3.69 29.72
CA ASN A 5 -20.12 -4.55 29.58
C ASN A 5 -19.24 -3.96 28.47
N GLN A 6 -18.05 -3.48 28.82
CA GLN A 6 -17.13 -2.73 27.94
C GLN A 6 -16.67 -3.51 26.69
N PHE A 7 -16.99 -4.80 26.64
CA PHE A 7 -16.56 -5.74 25.60
C PHE A 7 -17.73 -6.25 24.75
N GLU A 8 -18.93 -5.65 24.79
CA GLU A 8 -19.98 -5.96 23.82
C GLU A 8 -19.93 -5.01 22.61
N VAL A 9 -19.63 -5.56 21.43
CA VAL A 9 -19.78 -4.84 20.15
C VAL A 9 -20.77 -5.63 19.31
N PHE A 10 -21.88 -4.99 18.91
CA PHE A 10 -23.02 -5.64 18.21
C PHE A 10 -23.67 -6.84 18.95
N GLY A 11 -23.68 -6.83 20.29
CA GLY A 11 -24.29 -7.90 21.10
C GLY A 11 -23.48 -9.20 21.12
N VAL A 12 -22.20 -9.14 20.76
CA VAL A 12 -21.25 -10.24 20.80
C VAL A 12 -20.05 -9.80 21.67
N ASP A 13 -19.65 -10.62 22.64
CA ASP A 13 -18.49 -10.31 23.50
C ASP A 13 -17.20 -10.47 22.68
N VAL A 14 -16.35 -9.43 22.69
CA VAL A 14 -15.10 -9.41 21.92
C VAL A 14 -14.15 -10.53 22.35
N ARG A 15 -14.31 -11.04 23.58
CA ARG A 15 -13.51 -12.15 24.13
C ARG A 15 -13.85 -13.51 23.53
N ASP A 16 -15.04 -13.65 22.95
CA ASP A 16 -15.49 -14.90 22.33
C ASP A 16 -15.23 -14.96 20.82
N TYR A 17 -14.72 -13.90 20.17
CA TYR A 17 -14.43 -13.92 18.73
C TYR A 17 -13.51 -15.07 18.31
N GLY A 18 -12.48 -15.38 19.11
CA GLY A 18 -11.58 -16.50 18.81
C GLY A 18 -12.29 -17.84 18.86
N LYS A 19 -13.17 -18.04 19.86
CA LYS A 19 -13.99 -19.26 20.00
C LYS A 19 -15.04 -19.34 18.89
N LEU A 20 -15.75 -18.25 18.60
CA LEU A 20 -16.74 -18.18 17.53
C LEU A 20 -16.12 -18.41 16.15
N TRP A 21 -14.91 -17.90 15.90
CA TRP A 21 -14.17 -18.15 14.68
C TRP A 21 -13.76 -19.62 14.55
N LEU A 22 -13.23 -20.23 15.63
CA LEU A 22 -12.92 -21.66 15.65
C LEU A 22 -14.17 -22.54 15.50
N VAL A 23 -15.29 -22.17 16.12
CA VAL A 23 -16.57 -22.87 15.99
C VAL A 23 -17.08 -22.77 14.55
N ALA A 24 -17.00 -21.60 13.91
CA ALA A 24 -17.38 -21.43 12.52
C ALA A 24 -16.49 -22.25 11.56
N TRP A 25 -15.18 -22.32 11.79
CA TRP A 25 -14.29 -23.19 11.01
C TRP A 25 -14.54 -24.67 11.28
N ARG A 26 -14.80 -25.05 12.53
CA ARG A 26 -15.16 -26.43 12.89
C ARG A 26 -16.46 -26.83 12.21
N ASP A 27 -17.47 -25.97 12.23
CA ASP A 27 -18.74 -26.20 11.56
C ASP A 27 -18.58 -26.24 10.04
N PHE A 28 -17.78 -25.34 9.46
CA PHE A 28 -17.49 -25.35 8.04
C PHE A 28 -16.70 -26.58 7.59
N LEU A 29 -15.85 -27.16 8.43
CA LEU A 29 -15.03 -28.32 8.08
C LEU A 29 -15.64 -29.66 8.51
N PHE A 30 -16.47 -29.68 9.55
CA PHE A 30 -16.95 -30.92 10.18
C PHE A 30 -18.45 -30.96 10.43
N GLY A 31 -19.18 -29.86 10.20
CA GLY A 31 -20.63 -29.81 10.33
C GLY A 31 -21.33 -30.79 9.40
N ASP A 32 -22.51 -31.28 9.79
CA ASP A 32 -23.29 -32.23 8.99
C ASP A 32 -23.78 -31.64 7.66
N ASP A 33 -23.99 -30.31 7.61
CA ASP A 33 -24.36 -29.56 6.39
C ASP A 33 -23.16 -28.82 5.75
N SER A 34 -21.93 -29.22 6.08
CA SER A 34 -20.72 -28.57 5.55
C SER A 34 -20.57 -28.82 4.03
N PRO A 35 -20.29 -27.78 3.23
CA PRO A 35 -19.99 -27.93 1.80
C PRO A 35 -18.67 -28.67 1.56
N VAL A 36 -17.75 -28.62 2.52
CA VAL A 36 -16.47 -29.35 2.46
C VAL A 36 -16.73 -30.84 2.66
N ARG A 37 -17.64 -31.17 3.58
CA ARG A 37 -18.06 -32.54 3.82
C ARG A 37 -18.85 -33.13 2.67
N SER A 38 -19.76 -32.37 2.06
CA SER A 38 -20.46 -32.81 0.84
C SER A 38 -19.51 -33.13 -0.32
N ALA A 39 -18.35 -32.46 -0.40
CA ALA A 39 -17.37 -32.70 -1.46
C ALA A 39 -16.34 -33.82 -1.14
N LEU A 40 -15.91 -33.95 0.12
CA LEU A 40 -14.78 -34.82 0.51
C LEU A 40 -15.19 -36.09 1.25
N ASP A 41 -16.41 -36.18 1.76
CA ASP A 41 -16.93 -37.38 2.43
C ASP A 41 -17.05 -38.54 1.41
N SER A 42 -16.78 -39.76 1.89
CA SER A 42 -16.95 -40.95 1.07
C SER A 42 -18.43 -41.30 0.94
N GLN A 43 -18.82 -41.77 -0.23
CA GLN A 43 -20.14 -42.37 -0.42
C GLN A 43 -20.31 -43.59 0.49
N VAL A 44 -21.54 -43.85 0.93
CA VAL A 44 -21.90 -44.98 1.79
C VAL A 44 -23.15 -45.65 1.23
N THR A 45 -23.12 -46.96 1.13
CA THR A 45 -24.31 -47.75 0.76
C THR A 45 -25.08 -48.10 2.02
N LEU A 46 -26.24 -47.48 2.22
CA LEU A 46 -27.18 -47.80 3.29
C LEU A 46 -28.00 -49.03 2.89
N LYS A 47 -27.96 -50.07 3.71
CA LYS A 47 -28.74 -51.30 3.54
C LYS A 47 -29.91 -51.33 4.51
N HIS A 48 -31.10 -51.63 4.00
CA HIS A 48 -32.31 -51.83 4.80
C HIS A 48 -32.55 -53.32 5.08
N SER A 49 -33.32 -53.63 6.12
CA SER A 49 -33.80 -54.99 6.42
C SER A 49 -34.51 -55.63 5.24
N ASP A 50 -35.20 -54.82 4.44
CA ASP A 50 -36.05 -55.25 3.34
C ASP A 50 -35.24 -55.65 2.09
N GLY A 51 -33.91 -55.63 2.19
CA GLY A 51 -32.98 -55.93 1.09
C GLY A 51 -32.78 -54.78 0.12
N THR A 52 -33.47 -53.65 0.29
CA THR A 52 -33.23 -52.43 -0.48
C THR A 52 -31.92 -51.78 -0.06
N SER A 53 -31.27 -51.07 -0.99
CA SER A 53 -30.05 -50.32 -0.71
C SER A 53 -30.09 -48.97 -1.40
N ALA A 54 -29.61 -47.94 -0.72
CA ALA A 54 -29.51 -46.58 -1.24
C ALA A 54 -28.12 -46.02 -0.95
N CYS A 55 -27.54 -45.30 -1.91
CA CYS A 55 -26.25 -44.65 -1.72
C CYS A 55 -26.46 -43.25 -1.14
N TYR A 56 -25.64 -42.87 -0.18
CA TYR A 56 -25.65 -41.56 0.45
C TYR A 56 -24.25 -40.93 0.48
N GLN A 57 -24.18 -39.62 0.33
CA GLN A 57 -22.96 -38.82 0.51
C GLN A 57 -23.31 -37.58 1.33
N ALA A 58 -22.62 -37.36 2.45
CA ALA A 58 -22.91 -36.24 3.36
C ALA A 58 -24.42 -36.06 3.61
N SER A 59 -25.11 -37.17 3.89
CA SER A 59 -26.55 -37.22 4.22
C SER A 59 -27.52 -37.00 3.04
N ALA A 60 -27.02 -36.74 1.83
CA ALA A 60 -27.83 -36.64 0.60
C ALA A 60 -27.83 -37.98 -0.15
N ARG A 61 -28.98 -38.37 -0.70
CA ARG A 61 -29.11 -39.57 -1.53
C ARG A 61 -28.45 -39.35 -2.89
N VAL A 62 -27.60 -40.28 -3.29
CA VAL A 62 -26.92 -40.29 -4.60
C VAL A 62 -27.53 -41.40 -5.46
N GLU A 63 -28.04 -41.06 -6.64
CA GLU A 63 -28.57 -42.04 -7.57
C GLU A 63 -27.43 -42.78 -8.30
N GLY A 64 -27.53 -44.12 -8.38
CA GLY A 64 -26.61 -44.94 -9.17
C GLY A 64 -25.19 -45.11 -8.61
N GLY A 65 -24.89 -44.59 -7.42
CA GLY A 65 -23.60 -44.77 -6.75
C GLY A 65 -23.45 -46.16 -6.12
N SER A 66 -22.24 -46.72 -6.17
CA SER A 66 -21.85 -47.91 -5.40
C SER A 66 -20.63 -47.56 -4.57
N ALA A 67 -20.75 -47.72 -3.25
CA ALA A 67 -19.71 -47.35 -2.31
C ALA A 67 -19.07 -48.59 -1.66
N SER A 68 -17.77 -48.51 -1.38
CA SER A 68 -17.05 -49.52 -0.59
C SER A 68 -17.52 -49.58 0.86
N SER A 69 -17.90 -48.43 1.42
CA SER A 69 -18.40 -48.30 2.78
C SER A 69 -19.87 -48.68 2.85
N LYS A 70 -20.23 -49.46 3.87
CA LYS A 70 -21.59 -49.97 4.10
C LYS A 70 -22.10 -49.43 5.43
N ALA A 71 -23.34 -48.95 5.42
CA ALA A 71 -24.09 -48.65 6.62
C ALA A 71 -25.37 -49.49 6.65
N TYR A 72 -25.90 -49.71 7.84
CA TYR A 72 -27.11 -50.50 8.05
C TYR A 72 -28.17 -49.64 8.72
N ALA A 73 -29.34 -49.56 8.09
CA ALA A 73 -30.51 -48.88 8.63
C ALA A 73 -31.14 -49.77 9.70
N ILE A 74 -31.39 -49.20 10.87
CA ILE A 74 -32.18 -49.85 11.92
C ILE A 74 -33.64 -49.36 11.87
N PRO A 75 -34.60 -50.23 12.21
CA PRO A 75 -36.01 -49.85 12.23
C PRO A 75 -36.29 -48.85 13.35
N ASP A 76 -37.27 -47.98 13.12
CA ASP A 76 -37.71 -46.95 14.08
C ASP A 76 -38.13 -47.53 15.44
N GLU A 77 -38.58 -48.79 15.47
CA GLU A 77 -38.97 -49.50 16.70
C GLU A 77 -37.80 -49.67 17.69
N LEU A 78 -36.56 -49.68 17.21
CA LEU A 78 -35.36 -49.80 18.02
C LEU A 78 -34.77 -48.45 18.44
N VAL A 79 -35.39 -47.34 18.01
CA VAL A 79 -34.84 -45.99 18.16
C VAL A 79 -35.82 -45.10 18.91
N LEU A 80 -35.33 -44.51 20.01
CA LEU A 80 -35.98 -43.37 20.64
C LEU A 80 -35.47 -42.08 19.99
N SER A 81 -36.36 -41.41 19.26
CA SER A 81 -36.07 -40.11 18.64
C SER A 81 -36.60 -38.94 19.48
N ARG A 82 -35.83 -37.86 19.54
CA ARG A 82 -36.21 -36.62 20.25
C ARG A 82 -35.62 -35.41 19.54
N SER A 83 -36.43 -34.35 19.39
CA SER A 83 -35.95 -33.06 18.88
C SER A 83 -35.83 -32.06 20.03
N LEU A 84 -34.69 -31.39 20.12
CA LEU A 84 -34.34 -30.41 21.14
C LEU A 84 -34.14 -29.04 20.49
N SER A 85 -34.63 -27.97 21.12
CA SER A 85 -34.34 -26.59 20.70
C SER A 85 -33.40 -25.94 21.69
N LEU A 86 -32.17 -25.69 21.26
CA LEU A 86 -31.10 -25.13 22.08
C LEU A 86 -30.72 -23.73 21.59
N PRO A 87 -30.40 -22.78 22.48
CA PRO A 87 -29.85 -21.50 22.08
C PRO A 87 -28.52 -21.68 21.34
N SER A 88 -28.22 -20.86 20.34
CA SER A 88 -26.98 -20.95 19.54
C SER A 88 -25.71 -20.78 20.36
N ILE A 89 -25.78 -20.15 21.53
CA ILE A 89 -24.64 -20.03 22.45
C ILE A 89 -24.24 -21.38 23.06
N ALA A 90 -25.17 -22.34 23.14
CA ALA A 90 -24.91 -23.68 23.65
C ALA A 90 -24.11 -24.53 22.64
N GLU A 91 -23.86 -24.06 21.42
CA GLU A 91 -23.07 -24.79 20.41
C GLU A 91 -21.62 -25.07 20.85
N ALA A 92 -21.06 -24.19 21.69
CA ALA A 92 -19.70 -24.35 22.19
C ALA A 92 -19.54 -25.61 23.07
N ASP A 93 -20.53 -25.87 23.92
CA ASP A 93 -20.54 -26.97 24.90
C ASP A 93 -21.65 -27.99 24.59
N LEU A 94 -22.08 -28.06 23.32
CA LEU A 94 -23.24 -28.85 22.90
C LEU A 94 -23.08 -30.33 23.24
N GLU A 95 -21.90 -30.89 23.03
CA GLU A 95 -21.63 -32.31 23.31
C GLU A 95 -21.84 -32.63 24.79
N ALA A 96 -21.37 -31.78 25.70
CA ALA A 96 -21.59 -31.96 27.13
C ALA A 96 -23.07 -31.83 27.50
N ALA A 97 -23.78 -30.87 26.93
CA ALA A 97 -25.22 -30.70 27.12
C ALA A 97 -26.01 -31.92 26.62
N LEU A 98 -25.68 -32.43 25.43
CA LEU A 98 -26.33 -33.60 24.86
C LEU A 98 -26.02 -34.87 25.66
N HIS A 99 -24.79 -35.04 26.18
CA HIS A 99 -24.49 -36.15 27.07
C HIS A 99 -25.37 -36.16 28.33
N LEU A 100 -25.61 -35.00 28.94
CA LEU A 100 -26.51 -34.88 30.08
C LEU A 100 -27.96 -35.22 29.68
N GLU A 101 -28.43 -34.71 28.55
CA GLU A 101 -29.77 -35.03 28.02
C GLU A 101 -29.94 -36.53 27.72
N ILE A 102 -28.94 -37.16 27.09
CA ILE A 102 -28.92 -38.59 26.80
C ILE A 102 -28.96 -39.38 28.11
N SER A 103 -28.12 -39.04 29.09
CA SER A 103 -28.12 -39.73 30.39
C SER A 103 -29.42 -39.55 31.17
N ALA A 104 -30.11 -38.41 31.00
CA ALA A 104 -31.39 -38.15 31.66
C ALA A 104 -32.58 -38.84 30.97
N CYS A 105 -32.52 -39.01 29.65
CA CYS A 105 -33.63 -39.54 28.85
C CYS A 105 -33.47 -41.00 28.41
N SER A 106 -32.25 -41.57 28.47
CA SER A 106 -32.01 -42.95 28.07
C SER A 106 -32.66 -43.93 29.05
N PRO A 107 -33.49 -44.88 28.56
CA PRO A 107 -34.00 -45.97 29.37
C PRO A 107 -32.95 -47.10 29.57
N PHE A 108 -31.78 -47.00 28.95
CA PHE A 108 -30.73 -48.02 28.96
C PHE A 108 -29.58 -47.66 29.91
N SER A 109 -28.77 -48.64 30.28
CA SER A 109 -27.55 -48.38 31.04
C SER A 109 -26.54 -47.60 30.20
N ALA A 110 -25.57 -46.93 30.85
CA ALA A 110 -24.54 -46.17 30.14
C ALA A 110 -23.75 -47.04 29.15
N ASP A 111 -23.48 -48.29 29.50
CA ASP A 111 -22.72 -49.24 28.67
C ASP A 111 -23.54 -49.81 27.50
N ASP A 112 -24.87 -49.79 27.59
CA ASP A 112 -25.79 -50.28 26.54
C ASP A 112 -26.42 -49.13 25.72
N THR A 113 -26.15 -47.88 26.07
CA THR A 113 -26.71 -46.73 25.34
C THR A 113 -25.86 -46.42 24.10
N ALA A 114 -26.44 -46.60 22.91
CA ALA A 114 -25.94 -46.00 21.67
C ALA A 114 -26.72 -44.71 21.40
N SER A 115 -26.03 -43.66 20.98
CA SER A 115 -26.69 -42.39 20.66
C SER A 115 -26.00 -41.67 19.51
N GLY A 116 -26.78 -40.88 18.78
CA GLY A 116 -26.30 -40.03 17.71
C GLY A 116 -27.17 -38.78 17.64
N TRP A 117 -26.63 -37.71 17.10
CA TRP A 117 -27.41 -36.48 16.91
C TRP A 117 -27.05 -35.81 15.59
N ARG A 118 -27.98 -34.98 15.12
CA ARG A 118 -27.79 -34.08 14.00
C ARG A 118 -28.24 -32.69 14.40
N ILE A 119 -27.46 -31.69 13.98
CA ILE A 119 -27.80 -30.28 14.19
C ILE A 119 -28.39 -29.73 12.90
N THR A 120 -29.56 -29.14 13.00
CA THR A 120 -30.24 -28.44 11.92
C THR A 120 -30.40 -26.98 12.32
N ARG A 121 -29.88 -26.07 11.51
CA ARG A 121 -30.05 -24.62 11.74
C ARG A 121 -31.35 -24.14 11.10
N GLY A 122 -32.29 -23.71 11.92
CA GLY A 122 -33.56 -23.13 11.47
C GLY A 122 -33.40 -21.72 10.89
N ALA A 123 -34.51 -21.13 10.45
CA ALA A 123 -34.53 -19.76 9.92
C ALA A 123 -34.10 -18.72 10.98
N ASP A 124 -34.36 -18.99 12.26
CA ASP A 124 -33.86 -18.21 13.37
C ASP A 124 -32.44 -18.67 13.76
N LYS A 125 -31.44 -17.89 13.35
CA LYS A 125 -30.01 -18.18 13.61
C LYS A 125 -29.63 -18.19 15.11
N ARG A 126 -30.55 -17.81 16.00
CA ARG A 126 -30.34 -17.82 17.46
C ARG A 126 -30.73 -19.14 18.12
N MET A 127 -31.45 -20.01 17.40
CA MET A 127 -31.89 -21.31 17.90
C MET A 127 -31.36 -22.43 17.00
N LEU A 128 -30.85 -23.48 17.64
CA LEU A 128 -30.40 -24.70 17.01
C LEU A 128 -31.44 -25.78 17.29
N THR A 129 -31.86 -26.49 16.24
CA THR A 129 -32.65 -27.71 16.40
C THR A 129 -31.68 -28.88 16.39
N VAL A 130 -31.74 -29.71 17.43
CA VAL A 130 -30.92 -30.91 17.52
C VAL A 130 -31.83 -32.12 17.54
N ASP A 131 -31.73 -32.95 16.52
CA ASP A 131 -32.41 -34.23 16.47
C ASP A 131 -31.50 -35.29 17.08
N LEU A 132 -31.99 -35.97 18.10
CA LEU A 132 -31.28 -36.96 18.89
C LEU A 132 -31.92 -38.34 18.66
N ALA A 133 -31.09 -39.34 18.40
CA ALA A 133 -31.46 -40.75 18.32
C ALA A 133 -30.76 -41.51 19.43
N ILE A 134 -31.52 -42.29 20.21
CA ILE A 134 -31.01 -43.16 21.28
C ILE A 134 -31.49 -44.59 21.02
N ALA A 135 -30.61 -45.57 21.13
CA ALA A 135 -30.92 -46.99 20.94
C ALA A 135 -30.13 -47.86 21.93
N SER A 136 -30.61 -49.09 22.17
CA SER A 136 -29.84 -50.10 22.91
C SER A 136 -28.82 -50.75 21.98
N ARG A 137 -27.55 -50.77 22.39
CA ARG A 137 -26.46 -51.45 21.66
C ARG A 137 -26.76 -52.93 21.48
N THR A 138 -27.25 -53.57 22.54
CA THR A 138 -27.61 -54.99 22.54
C THR A 138 -28.76 -55.28 21.59
N ALA A 139 -29.82 -54.46 21.62
CA ALA A 139 -30.97 -54.63 20.73
C ALA A 139 -30.59 -54.41 19.25
N VAL A 140 -29.79 -53.38 18.97
CA VAL A 140 -29.26 -53.11 17.62
C VAL A 140 -28.39 -54.26 17.14
N MET A 141 -27.46 -54.77 17.96
CA MET A 141 -26.62 -55.91 17.56
C MET A 141 -27.42 -57.20 17.35
N GLY A 142 -28.47 -57.43 18.15
CA GLY A 142 -29.39 -58.55 17.93
C GLY A 142 -30.05 -58.48 16.56
N PHE A 143 -30.58 -57.31 16.20
CA PHE A 143 -31.19 -57.07 14.89
C PHE A 143 -30.18 -57.23 13.74
N LEU A 144 -28.97 -56.67 13.89
CA LEU A 144 -27.92 -56.78 12.86
C LEU A 144 -27.43 -58.22 12.68
N GLY A 145 -27.36 -59.00 13.77
CA GLY A 145 -27.05 -60.41 13.73
C GLY A 145 -28.12 -61.21 12.97
N GLU A 146 -29.39 -60.96 13.25
CA GLU A 146 -30.52 -61.66 12.64
C GLU A 146 -30.70 -61.34 11.15
N HIS A 147 -30.63 -60.06 10.76
CA HIS A 147 -30.96 -59.63 9.40
C HIS A 147 -29.74 -59.51 8.48
N PHE A 148 -28.55 -59.30 9.02
CA PHE A 148 -27.34 -59.05 8.24
C PHE A 148 -26.17 -60.00 8.55
N ASN A 149 -26.33 -60.95 9.49
CA ASN A 149 -25.28 -61.87 9.95
C ASN A 149 -24.02 -61.16 10.46
N LEU A 150 -24.19 -60.02 11.13
CA LEU A 150 -23.09 -59.24 11.70
C LEU A 150 -22.95 -59.51 13.19
N SER A 151 -21.74 -59.89 13.61
CA SER A 151 -21.45 -60.23 15.01
C SER A 151 -20.46 -59.28 15.67
N ASP A 152 -19.69 -58.51 14.91
CA ASP A 152 -18.76 -57.52 15.44
C ASP A 152 -19.42 -56.14 15.51
N PRO A 153 -19.55 -55.52 16.70
CA PRO A 153 -20.09 -54.17 16.84
C PRO A 153 -19.26 -53.09 16.16
N ASN A 154 -17.96 -53.30 15.94
CA ASN A 154 -17.05 -52.29 15.39
C ASN A 154 -16.94 -52.32 13.84
N ASP A 155 -17.55 -53.30 13.18
CA ASP A 155 -17.50 -53.45 11.73
C ASP A 155 -18.58 -52.63 11.00
N PRO A 156 -19.87 -52.64 11.41
CA PRO A 156 -20.89 -51.88 10.71
C PRO A 156 -21.02 -50.44 11.20
N GLU A 157 -21.21 -49.51 10.26
CA GLU A 157 -21.79 -48.20 10.58
C GLU A 157 -23.33 -48.35 10.68
N VAL A 158 -23.95 -47.80 11.73
CA VAL A 158 -25.39 -47.96 12.00
C VAL A 158 -26.11 -46.63 11.95
N TRP A 159 -27.18 -46.56 11.15
CA TRP A 159 -27.94 -45.34 10.93
C TRP A 159 -29.40 -45.53 11.37
N ALA A 160 -29.90 -44.54 12.11
CA ALA A 160 -31.28 -44.43 12.55
C ALA A 160 -31.99 -43.36 11.73
N GLU A 161 -33.26 -43.59 11.35
CA GLU A 161 -34.09 -42.55 10.79
C GLU A 161 -34.71 -41.72 11.93
N THR A 162 -34.75 -40.40 11.76
CA THR A 162 -35.42 -39.51 12.69
C THR A 162 -36.17 -38.46 11.90
N GLY A 163 -37.47 -38.69 11.71
CA GLY A 163 -38.38 -37.82 10.98
C GLY A 163 -38.03 -37.73 9.48
N SER A 164 -37.10 -36.84 9.13
CA SER A 164 -36.70 -36.54 7.74
C SER A 164 -35.22 -36.78 7.45
N HIS A 165 -34.43 -37.23 8.44
CA HIS A 165 -32.99 -37.32 8.33
C HIS A 165 -32.44 -38.63 8.91
N TRP A 166 -31.35 -39.11 8.30
CA TRP A 166 -30.55 -40.19 8.86
C TRP A 166 -29.56 -39.65 9.88
N ILE A 167 -29.56 -40.26 11.06
CA ILE A 167 -28.64 -39.98 12.16
C ILE A 167 -27.73 -41.18 12.35
N ARG A 168 -26.42 -40.92 12.45
CA ARG A 168 -25.42 -41.96 12.66
C ARG A 168 -25.27 -42.22 14.15
N LEU A 169 -25.46 -43.47 14.57
CA LEU A 169 -25.28 -43.83 15.97
C LEU A 169 -23.79 -43.99 16.29
N ARG A 170 -23.37 -43.45 17.43
CA ARG A 170 -22.01 -43.60 17.95
C ARG A 170 -21.87 -44.90 18.72
N GLY A 171 -20.66 -45.47 18.66
CA GLY A 171 -20.27 -46.69 19.37
C GLY A 171 -20.29 -47.96 18.52
N PHE A 172 -20.35 -47.83 17.20
CA PHE A 172 -20.21 -48.93 16.26
C PHE A 172 -18.98 -48.68 15.35
N GLY A 173 -19.04 -49.04 14.07
CA GLY A 173 -17.94 -48.89 13.10
C GLY A 173 -17.77 -47.48 12.51
N GLU A 174 -18.35 -46.43 13.08
CA GLU A 174 -18.31 -45.08 12.50
C GLU A 174 -16.90 -44.46 12.44
N GLY A 175 -16.02 -44.88 13.36
CA GLY A 175 -14.70 -44.28 13.54
C GLY A 175 -13.75 -44.45 12.35
N ALA A 176 -13.90 -45.53 11.57
CA ALA A 176 -13.05 -45.79 10.40
C ALA A 176 -13.23 -44.70 9.33
N ARG A 177 -14.49 -44.35 9.01
CA ARG A 177 -14.81 -43.34 8.01
C ARG A 177 -14.47 -41.93 8.47
N GLU A 178 -14.72 -41.63 9.75
CA GLU A 178 -14.39 -40.33 10.32
C GLU A 178 -12.87 -40.09 10.36
N ALA A 179 -12.08 -41.13 10.68
CA ALA A 179 -10.62 -41.07 10.61
C ALA A 179 -10.12 -40.82 9.18
N ASP A 180 -10.70 -41.49 8.18
CA ASP A 180 -10.36 -41.29 6.76
C ASP A 180 -10.70 -39.88 6.28
N TYR A 181 -11.88 -39.36 6.65
CA TYR A 181 -12.28 -37.99 6.37
C TYR A 181 -11.32 -36.98 6.99
N ARG A 182 -10.99 -37.15 8.27
CA ARG A 182 -10.05 -36.30 8.99
C ARG A 182 -8.66 -36.32 8.34
N ARG A 183 -8.20 -37.49 7.90
CA ARG A 183 -6.93 -37.66 7.20
C ARG A 183 -6.92 -36.96 5.84
N ARG A 184 -8.04 -37.00 5.09
CA ARG A 184 -8.19 -36.25 3.83
C ARG A 184 -8.15 -34.75 4.05
N ILE A 185 -8.87 -34.23 5.06
CA ILE A 185 -8.82 -32.80 5.41
C ILE A 185 -7.40 -32.37 5.78
N ILE A 186 -6.71 -33.12 6.64
CA ILE A 186 -5.35 -32.78 7.06
C ILE A 186 -4.40 -32.77 5.86
N ARG A 187 -4.53 -33.74 4.95
CA ARG A 187 -3.71 -33.79 3.72
C ARG A 187 -4.00 -32.60 2.80
N SER A 188 -5.27 -32.29 2.54
CA SER A 188 -5.66 -31.14 1.72
C SER A 188 -5.21 -29.82 2.34
N GLY A 189 -5.37 -29.68 3.66
CA GLY A 189 -4.89 -28.52 4.40
C GLY A 189 -3.37 -28.37 4.36
N ALA A 190 -2.63 -29.46 4.50
CA ALA A 190 -1.18 -29.47 4.36
C ALA A 190 -0.73 -29.08 2.94
N LEU A 191 -1.42 -29.60 1.91
CA LEU A 191 -1.11 -29.26 0.51
C LEU A 191 -1.37 -27.78 0.24
N LEU A 192 -2.48 -27.21 0.74
CA LEU A 192 -2.76 -25.78 0.66
C LEU A 192 -1.72 -24.94 1.39
N ALA A 193 -1.27 -25.37 2.58
CA ALA A 193 -0.22 -24.68 3.32
C ALA A 193 1.11 -24.69 2.56
N VAL A 194 1.46 -25.80 1.91
CA VAL A 194 2.65 -25.89 1.03
C VAL A 194 2.51 -24.96 -0.16
N CYS A 195 1.37 -24.96 -0.87
CA CYS A 195 1.11 -24.04 -1.98
C CYS A 195 1.22 -22.57 -1.55
N MET A 196 0.66 -22.21 -0.39
CA MET A 196 0.77 -20.87 0.17
C MET A 196 2.21 -20.52 0.53
N GLY A 197 2.97 -21.46 1.10
CA GLY A 197 4.40 -21.30 1.39
C GLY A 197 5.22 -21.06 0.12
N VAL A 198 4.98 -21.83 -0.95
CA VAL A 198 5.63 -21.63 -2.25
C VAL A 198 5.26 -20.27 -2.85
N PHE A 199 3.99 -19.86 -2.75
CA PHE A 199 3.54 -18.56 -3.22
C PHE A 199 4.23 -17.40 -2.47
N LEU A 200 4.32 -17.50 -1.14
CA LEU A 200 5.04 -16.51 -0.31
C LEU A 200 6.54 -16.49 -0.62
N LEU A 201 7.16 -17.64 -0.87
CA LEU A 201 8.54 -17.71 -1.31
C LEU A 201 8.74 -17.04 -2.68
N MET A 202 7.86 -17.28 -3.65
CA MET A 202 7.92 -16.61 -4.95
C MET A 202 7.73 -15.09 -4.83
N ALA A 203 6.76 -14.65 -4.04
CA ALA A 203 6.56 -13.23 -3.77
C ALA A 203 7.79 -12.60 -3.08
N GLY A 204 8.37 -13.30 -2.10
CA GLY A 204 9.59 -12.88 -1.42
C GLY A 204 10.79 -12.77 -2.37
N LEU A 205 10.99 -13.75 -3.26
CA LEU A 205 12.03 -13.68 -4.30
C LEU A 205 11.82 -12.48 -5.22
N SER A 206 10.58 -12.19 -5.64
CA SER A 206 10.28 -11.04 -6.49
C SER A 206 10.65 -9.72 -5.83
N VAL A 207 10.35 -9.54 -4.53
CA VAL A 207 10.72 -8.33 -3.79
C VAL A 207 12.24 -8.17 -3.70
N ILE A 208 12.97 -9.27 -3.48
CA ILE A 208 14.44 -9.25 -3.40
C ILE A 208 15.04 -8.87 -4.76
N ILE A 209 14.56 -9.44 -5.87
CA ILE A 209 15.08 -9.14 -7.21
C ILE A 209 14.79 -7.68 -7.58
N SER A 210 13.55 -7.22 -7.43
CA SER A 210 13.18 -5.82 -7.72
C SER A 210 13.93 -4.82 -6.84
N GLY A 211 14.17 -5.15 -5.56
CA GLY A 211 14.98 -4.32 -4.67
C GLY A 211 16.43 -4.15 -5.16
N ARG A 212 17.02 -5.20 -5.76
CA ARG A 212 18.38 -5.13 -6.32
C ARG A 212 18.44 -4.31 -7.61
N GLU A 213 17.41 -4.39 -8.46
CA GLU A 213 17.33 -3.55 -9.67
C GLU A 213 17.19 -2.07 -9.33
N LEU A 214 16.35 -1.72 -8.35
CA LEU A 214 16.24 -0.34 -7.87
C LEU A 214 17.55 0.16 -7.25
N ALA A 215 18.24 -0.67 -6.48
CA ALA A 215 19.54 -0.32 -5.91
C ALA A 215 20.62 -0.09 -6.98
N ALA A 216 20.64 -0.93 -8.04
CA ALA A 216 21.54 -0.76 -9.16
C ALA A 216 21.25 0.53 -9.95
N LEU A 217 19.97 0.82 -10.22
CA LEU A 217 19.55 2.05 -10.90
C LEU A 217 19.84 3.30 -10.07
N ALA A 218 19.69 3.23 -8.74
CA ALA A 218 20.04 4.33 -7.84
C ALA A 218 21.54 4.63 -7.88
N ALA A 219 22.39 3.59 -7.89
CA ALA A 219 23.84 3.76 -8.00
C ALA A 219 24.26 4.41 -9.32
N LEU A 220 23.68 3.98 -10.45
CA LEU A 220 23.90 4.58 -11.78
C LEU A 220 23.45 6.05 -11.84
N ARG A 221 22.33 6.40 -11.20
CA ARG A 221 21.85 7.78 -11.12
C ARG A 221 22.77 8.66 -10.28
N ASP A 222 23.28 8.14 -9.17
CA ASP A 222 24.15 8.89 -8.27
C ASP A 222 25.47 9.25 -8.96
N GLU A 223 26.05 8.29 -9.69
CA GLU A 223 27.25 8.50 -10.51
C GLU A 223 27.04 9.55 -11.62
N ALA A 224 25.93 9.48 -12.35
CA ALA A 224 25.59 10.48 -13.36
C ALA A 224 25.30 11.88 -12.75
N SER A 225 24.77 11.92 -11.52
CA SER A 225 24.52 13.19 -10.83
C SER A 225 25.82 13.87 -10.35
N VAL A 226 26.83 13.08 -9.99
CA VAL A 226 28.16 13.57 -9.62
C VAL A 226 28.87 14.17 -10.84
N GLU A 227 28.77 13.54 -12.00
CA GLU A 227 29.36 14.05 -13.24
C GLU A 227 28.68 15.35 -13.72
N ALA A 228 27.36 15.44 -13.61
CA ALA A 228 26.60 16.64 -13.97
C ALA A 228 26.93 17.86 -13.08
N ARG A 229 27.32 17.65 -11.80
CA ARG A 229 27.71 18.74 -10.89
C ARG A 229 28.96 19.48 -11.37
N GLY A 230 29.91 18.79 -12.00
CA GLY A 230 31.11 19.43 -12.55
C GLY A 230 30.81 20.38 -13.71
N ALA A 231 29.88 20.00 -14.60
CA ALA A 231 29.45 20.82 -15.72
C ALA A 231 28.61 22.03 -15.26
N ILE A 232 27.73 21.86 -14.27
CA ILE A 232 26.91 22.94 -13.72
C ILE A 232 27.79 23.97 -12.99
N ALA A 233 28.76 23.54 -12.18
CA ALA A 233 29.68 24.44 -11.50
C ALA A 233 30.51 25.29 -12.48
N SER A 234 30.97 24.69 -13.58
CA SER A 234 31.71 25.40 -14.63
C SER A 234 30.83 26.42 -15.35
N ARG A 235 29.56 26.06 -15.62
CA ARG A 235 28.58 26.97 -16.23
C ARG A 235 28.26 28.16 -15.33
N ASP A 236 28.14 27.94 -14.02
CA ASP A 236 27.84 29.00 -13.06
C ASP A 236 29.04 29.96 -12.90
N GLN A 237 30.27 29.45 -12.93
CA GLN A 237 31.48 30.29 -12.92
C GLN A 237 31.58 31.18 -14.18
N LEU A 238 31.25 30.62 -15.35
CA LEU A 238 31.18 31.38 -16.61
C LEU A 238 30.07 32.45 -16.56
N ALA A 239 28.90 32.12 -16.03
CA ALA A 239 27.79 33.05 -15.88
C ALA A 239 28.14 34.23 -14.94
N ALA A 240 28.80 33.95 -13.81
CA ALA A 240 29.26 34.98 -12.86
C ALA A 240 30.31 35.90 -13.48
N THR A 241 31.25 35.34 -14.25
CA THR A 241 32.29 36.12 -14.95
C THR A 241 31.69 37.03 -16.02
N ASN A 242 30.75 36.52 -16.81
CA ASN A 242 30.06 37.32 -17.84
C ASN A 242 29.23 38.46 -17.22
N ALA A 243 28.58 38.22 -16.07
CA ALA A 243 27.85 39.26 -15.35
C ALA A 243 28.79 40.38 -14.86
N ALA A 244 29.95 40.04 -14.31
CA ALA A 244 30.96 41.00 -13.88
C ALA A 244 31.52 41.84 -15.05
N ILE A 245 31.78 41.21 -16.20
CA ILE A 245 32.24 41.89 -17.42
C ILE A 245 31.18 42.87 -17.94
N SER A 246 29.89 42.49 -17.90
CA SER A 246 28.79 43.37 -18.33
C SER A 246 28.68 44.64 -17.49
N GLU A 247 28.83 44.53 -16.17
CA GLU A 247 28.84 45.68 -15.27
C GLU A 247 30.08 46.58 -15.47
N LEU A 248 31.26 46.00 -15.69
CA LEU A 248 32.46 46.78 -16.02
C LEU A 248 32.31 47.57 -17.33
N ASN A 249 31.72 46.98 -18.36
CA ASN A 249 31.51 47.66 -19.64
C ASN A 249 30.54 48.85 -19.51
N LYS A 250 29.51 48.75 -18.66
CA LYS A 250 28.60 49.88 -18.38
C LYS A 250 29.34 51.04 -17.72
N LEU A 251 30.26 50.76 -16.78
CA LEU A 251 31.07 51.79 -16.13
C LEU A 251 32.08 52.44 -17.08
N SER A 252 32.69 51.65 -17.97
CA SER A 252 33.63 52.13 -18.99
C SER A 252 32.99 53.12 -19.98
N LEU A 253 31.72 52.90 -20.35
CA LEU A 253 30.97 53.81 -21.22
C LEU A 253 30.64 55.17 -20.57
N LEU A 254 30.64 55.25 -19.23
CA LEU A 254 30.29 56.46 -18.49
C LEU A 254 31.49 57.41 -18.29
N LEU A 255 32.73 56.92 -18.42
CA LEU A 255 33.95 57.73 -18.26
C LEU A 255 34.80 57.68 -19.55
N PRO A 256 34.63 58.64 -20.48
CA PRO A 256 35.50 58.76 -21.65
C PRO A 256 36.95 58.95 -21.21
N ASN A 257 37.87 58.20 -21.83
CA ASN A 257 39.30 58.31 -21.55
C ASN A 257 39.79 59.77 -21.85
N PRO A 258 40.43 60.47 -20.89
CA PRO A 258 40.84 61.87 -21.07
C PRO A 258 42.02 62.08 -22.02
N GLN A 259 42.81 61.03 -22.31
CA GLN A 259 44.01 61.13 -23.15
C GLN A 259 43.78 61.65 -24.57
N PRO A 260 42.82 61.11 -25.37
CA PRO A 260 42.56 61.62 -26.72
C PRO A 260 42.09 63.09 -26.72
N GLU A 261 41.36 63.51 -25.69
CA GLU A 261 40.87 64.89 -25.59
C GLU A 261 41.99 65.87 -25.23
N ILE A 262 42.91 65.50 -24.33
CA ILE A 262 44.11 66.30 -24.05
C ILE A 262 44.98 66.46 -25.31
N HIS A 263 45.13 65.39 -26.10
CA HIS A 263 45.88 65.47 -27.35
C HIS A 263 45.23 66.43 -28.35
N ARG A 264 43.91 66.34 -28.53
CA ARG A 264 43.15 67.24 -29.41
C ARG A 264 43.23 68.69 -28.95
N LEU A 265 43.11 68.94 -27.65
CA LEU A 265 43.25 70.28 -27.08
C LEU A 265 44.65 70.86 -27.32
N THR A 266 45.69 70.04 -27.19
CA THR A 266 47.08 70.44 -27.46
C THR A 266 47.28 70.84 -28.93
N GLN A 267 46.63 70.17 -29.88
CA GLN A 267 46.72 70.51 -31.31
C GLN A 267 45.99 71.82 -31.67
N LEU A 268 44.92 72.15 -30.94
CA LEU A 268 44.11 73.34 -31.20
C LEU A 268 44.64 74.60 -30.50
N LEU A 269 45.57 74.44 -29.55
CA LEU A 269 46.21 75.56 -28.86
C LEU A 269 47.30 76.16 -29.75
N PRO A 270 47.25 77.46 -30.07
CA PRO A 270 48.33 78.14 -30.76
C PRO A 270 49.56 78.26 -29.83
N ASP A 271 50.75 78.34 -30.41
CA ASP A 271 52.01 78.54 -29.67
C ASP A 271 52.01 79.81 -28.78
N SER A 272 51.09 80.73 -29.05
CA SER A 272 50.89 81.98 -28.31
C SER A 272 49.92 81.86 -27.12
N ALA A 273 49.48 80.64 -26.77
CA ALA A 273 48.59 80.35 -25.65
C ALA A 273 49.03 79.12 -24.84
N TYR A 274 48.78 79.13 -23.53
CA TYR A 274 49.03 77.99 -22.64
C TYR A 274 47.86 77.76 -21.68
N VAL A 275 47.66 76.49 -21.33
CA VAL A 275 46.62 76.07 -20.39
C VAL A 275 47.21 75.97 -18.99
N THR A 276 46.49 76.51 -18.02
CA THR A 276 46.86 76.49 -16.59
C THR A 276 46.05 75.46 -15.80
N GLN A 277 44.82 75.18 -16.22
CA GLN A 277 43.96 74.21 -15.56
C GLN A 277 43.07 73.50 -16.59
N PHE A 278 43.04 72.18 -16.50
CA PHE A 278 42.16 71.29 -17.24
C PHE A 278 41.43 70.40 -16.23
N THR A 279 40.11 70.34 -16.32
CA THR A 279 39.29 69.46 -15.48
C THR A 279 38.23 68.82 -16.35
N GLN A 280 38.15 67.48 -16.32
CA GLN A 280 37.18 66.73 -17.09
C GLN A 280 36.27 65.92 -16.15
N GLU A 281 34.98 66.21 -16.21
CA GLU A 281 33.93 65.48 -15.51
C GLU A 281 33.04 64.80 -16.55
N GLY A 282 33.33 63.52 -16.79
CA GLY A 282 32.69 62.73 -17.85
C GLY A 282 32.91 63.35 -19.23
N ARG A 283 31.87 64.01 -19.75
CA ARG A 283 31.85 64.64 -21.08
C ARG A 283 31.93 66.16 -21.05
N SER A 284 32.06 66.75 -19.86
CA SER A 284 32.24 68.19 -19.67
C SER A 284 33.71 68.47 -19.38
N ILE A 285 34.31 69.38 -20.13
CA ILE A 285 35.69 69.82 -19.98
C ILE A 285 35.67 71.29 -19.59
N ARG A 286 36.34 71.63 -18.50
CA ARG A 286 36.62 73.01 -18.11
C ARG A 286 38.08 73.32 -18.35
N LEU A 287 38.34 74.37 -19.11
CA LEU A 287 39.66 74.82 -19.51
C LEU A 287 39.90 76.25 -19.04
N ARG A 288 41.06 76.48 -18.45
CA ARG A 288 41.53 77.83 -18.09
C ARG A 288 42.93 78.03 -18.64
N GLY A 289 43.15 79.11 -19.36
CA GLY A 289 44.46 79.41 -19.93
C GLY A 289 44.69 80.89 -20.14
N ARG A 290 45.85 81.20 -20.71
CA ARG A 290 46.27 82.55 -21.06
C ARG A 290 46.86 82.54 -22.46
N GLY A 291 46.57 83.56 -23.26
CA GLY A 291 47.10 83.69 -24.61
C GLY A 291 47.10 85.14 -25.09
N THR A 292 47.77 85.39 -26.20
CA THR A 292 47.84 86.74 -26.80
C THR A 292 46.55 87.16 -27.50
N ASP A 293 45.75 86.20 -27.98
CA ASP A 293 44.46 86.40 -28.62
C ASP A 293 43.49 85.29 -28.17
N ALA A 294 42.79 85.56 -27.07
CA ALA A 294 41.88 84.60 -26.47
C ALA A 294 40.56 84.46 -27.26
N ALA A 295 40.14 85.51 -27.97
CA ALA A 295 38.89 85.51 -28.73
C ALA A 295 39.00 84.61 -29.98
N SER A 296 40.12 84.67 -30.70
CA SER A 296 40.36 83.79 -31.85
C SER A 296 40.48 82.33 -31.44
N LEU A 297 41.11 82.04 -30.29
CA LEU A 297 41.17 80.67 -29.74
C LEU A 297 39.78 80.12 -29.43
N GLN A 298 38.92 80.90 -28.76
CA GLN A 298 37.53 80.48 -28.48
C GLN A 298 36.77 80.18 -29.79
N GLN A 299 36.97 80.99 -30.83
CA GLN A 299 36.32 80.78 -32.12
C GLN A 299 36.85 79.53 -32.84
N ALA A 300 38.16 79.26 -32.77
CA ALA A 300 38.76 78.05 -33.31
C ALA A 300 38.21 76.78 -32.63
N MET A 301 38.09 76.80 -31.30
CA MET A 301 37.52 75.67 -30.54
C MET A 301 36.03 75.48 -30.83
N THR A 302 35.26 76.54 -31.07
CA THR A 302 33.83 76.43 -31.42
C THR A 302 33.60 75.76 -32.79
N LYS A 303 34.60 75.81 -33.68
CA LYS A 303 34.53 75.20 -35.02
C LYS A 303 34.92 73.71 -35.04
N GLU A 304 35.45 73.18 -33.95
CA GLU A 304 35.91 71.79 -33.87
C GLU A 304 34.71 70.81 -33.85
N PRO A 305 34.61 69.86 -34.78
CA PRO A 305 33.44 68.97 -34.91
C PRO A 305 33.24 67.99 -33.73
N ALA A 306 34.29 67.75 -32.93
CA ALA A 306 34.22 66.91 -31.74
C ALA A 306 33.55 67.62 -30.54
N PHE A 307 33.52 68.94 -30.53
CA PHE A 307 32.92 69.73 -29.47
C PHE A 307 31.48 70.07 -29.84
N LYS A 308 30.52 69.65 -29.00
CA LYS A 308 29.11 69.96 -29.18
C LYS A 308 28.82 71.42 -28.87
N GLN A 309 29.47 71.94 -27.83
CA GLN A 309 29.26 73.30 -27.35
C GLN A 309 30.53 73.81 -26.67
N VAL A 310 30.91 75.05 -26.95
CA VAL A 310 32.00 75.77 -26.29
C VAL A 310 31.42 77.08 -25.78
N THR A 311 31.46 77.30 -24.47
CA THR A 311 30.92 78.50 -23.81
C THR A 311 32.02 79.16 -23.00
N ALA A 312 32.09 80.48 -23.00
CA ALA A 312 32.96 81.23 -22.10
C ALA A 312 32.16 81.69 -20.87
N PRO A 313 32.25 81.00 -19.72
CA PRO A 313 31.49 81.36 -18.52
C PRO A 313 31.96 82.69 -17.91
N GLN A 314 33.16 83.15 -18.26
CA GLN A 314 33.73 84.42 -17.80
C GLN A 314 34.23 85.23 -19.00
N ALA A 315 34.09 86.54 -18.92
CA ALA A 315 34.61 87.45 -19.94
C ALA A 315 36.14 87.36 -20.02
N ILE A 316 36.67 87.44 -21.24
CA ILE A 316 38.11 87.49 -21.49
C ILE A 316 38.67 88.77 -20.85
N SER A 317 39.69 88.62 -20.01
CA SER A 317 40.29 89.73 -19.24
C SER A 317 41.79 89.82 -19.47
N ARG A 318 42.32 91.03 -19.65
CA ARG A 318 43.76 91.26 -19.80
C ARG A 318 44.50 91.06 -18.47
N VAL A 319 45.62 90.34 -18.48
CA VAL A 319 46.41 90.01 -17.29
C VAL A 319 47.51 91.06 -17.08
N GLY A 320 47.17 92.14 -16.37
CA GLY A 320 48.14 93.21 -16.04
C GLY A 320 48.81 93.83 -17.28
N ASN A 321 50.12 94.11 -17.18
CA ASN A 321 50.92 94.69 -18.28
C ASN A 321 51.68 93.64 -19.11
N THR A 322 51.25 92.37 -19.08
CA THR A 322 51.97 91.24 -19.70
C THR A 322 51.65 91.03 -21.19
N GLY A 323 50.66 91.75 -21.72
CA GLY A 323 50.17 91.56 -23.09
C GLY A 323 49.34 90.28 -23.29
N LEU A 324 49.10 89.50 -22.23
CA LEU A 324 48.30 88.27 -22.28
C LEU A 324 46.86 88.50 -21.81
N GLU A 325 45.94 87.76 -22.39
CA GLU A 325 44.52 87.67 -22.04
C GLU A 325 44.24 86.33 -21.37
N GLN A 326 43.43 86.34 -20.33
CA GLN A 326 42.98 85.14 -19.64
C GLN A 326 41.62 84.70 -20.17
N PHE A 327 41.50 83.41 -20.48
CA PHE A 327 40.28 82.80 -20.96
C PHE A 327 39.82 81.66 -20.06
N PHE A 328 38.50 81.47 -20.02
CA PHE A 328 37.83 80.36 -19.38
C PHE A 328 36.85 79.78 -20.39
N LEU A 329 36.94 78.48 -20.63
CA LEU A 329 36.10 77.77 -21.59
C LEU A 329 35.49 76.54 -20.93
N ASP A 330 34.18 76.42 -21.00
CA ASP A 330 33.44 75.21 -20.70
C ASP A 330 33.06 74.54 -22.03
N ILE A 331 33.51 73.31 -22.23
CA ILE A 331 33.41 72.55 -23.47
C ILE A 331 32.61 71.26 -23.20
N GLN A 332 31.60 70.99 -24.03
CA GLN A 332 30.84 69.75 -23.96
C GLN A 332 31.18 68.84 -25.14
N LEU A 333 31.63 67.61 -24.86
CA LEU A 333 32.00 66.63 -25.89
C LEU A 333 30.76 66.04 -26.56
N LYS A 334 30.74 66.02 -27.89
CA LYS A 334 29.66 65.39 -28.68
C LYS A 334 29.64 63.88 -28.47
N ALA A 335 28.48 63.32 -28.10
CA ALA A 335 28.30 61.88 -28.00
C ALA A 335 28.70 61.22 -29.32
N LEU A 336 29.66 60.28 -29.25
CA LEU A 336 29.87 59.36 -30.35
C LEU A 336 28.56 58.57 -30.51
N PRO A 337 28.01 58.44 -31.74
CA PRO A 337 26.81 57.66 -31.97
C PRO A 337 26.98 56.20 -31.57
#